data_AF-A0A014PZA6-F1
#
_entry.id   AF-A0A014PZA6-F1
#
_cell.length_a   1.000
_cell.length_b   1.000
_cell.length_c   1.000
_cell.angle_alpha   90.00
_cell.angle_beta   90.00
_cell.angle_gamma   90.00
#
_symmetry.space_group_name_H-M   'P 1'
#
loop_
_entity.id
_entity.type
_entity.pdbx_description
1 polymer ?
#
loop_
_entity_poly.entity_id
_entity_poly.type
_entity_poly.pdbx_seq_one_letter_code
_entity_poly.pdbx_strand_id
1 'polypeptide(L)' 'MIEIIKSYILSNTGNTPGDEIYQMDFFATGLDSLLLVGLIVELETHNNTQLSEETLAELLSGSDTTFGELIDAFKR' A
#
# COMPACT_ATOMS: atom_id res chain seq x y z
N MET A 1 1.98 -6.00 8.49
CA MET A 1 1.71 -5.28 7.23
C MET A 1 0.78 -4.09 7.45
N ILE A 2 -0.45 -4.28 7.96
CA ILE A 2 -1.38 -3.17 8.24
C ILE A 2 -0.76 -2.08 9.13
N GLU A 3 -0.10 -2.46 10.24
CA GLU A 3 0.55 -1.47 11.12
C GLU A 3 1.66 -0.67 10.43
N ILE A 4 2.37 -1.28 9.47
CA ILE A 4 3.39 -0.60 8.66
C ILE A 4 2.71 0.41 7.74
N ILE A 5 1.64 0.00 7.05
CA ILE A 5 0.83 0.87 6.19
C ILE A 5 0.28 2.05 6.98
N LYS A 6 -0.37 1.79 8.12
CA LYS A 6 -0.94 2.84 8.99
C LYS A 6 0.13 3.82 9.45
N SER A 7 1.29 3.31 9.89
CA SER A 7 2.41 4.13 10.36
C SER A 7 3.02 4.96 9.23
N TYR A 8 3.14 4.39 8.03
CA TYR A 8 3.66 5.07 6.85
C TYR A 8 2.75 6.21 6.40
N ILE A 9 1.43 5.95 6.31
CA ILE A 9 0.44 6.98 5.97
C ILE A 9 0.49 8.11 6.99
N LEU A 10 0.44 7.80 8.29
CA LEU A 10 0.51 8.80 9.35
C LEU A 10 1.76 9.67 9.24
N SER A 11 2.92 9.07 9.00
CA SER A 11 4.20 9.78 8.94
C SER A 11 4.33 10.69 7.73
N ASN A 12 3.69 10.36 6.60
CA ASN A 12 3.84 11.08 5.34
C ASN A 12 2.68 12.04 5.03
N THR A 13 1.46 11.72 5.46
CA THR A 13 0.25 12.50 5.11
C THR A 13 -0.39 13.16 6.32
N GLY A 14 -0.03 12.76 7.55
CA GLY A 14 -0.69 13.19 8.78
C GLY A 14 -2.07 12.57 8.99
N ASN A 15 -2.54 11.72 8.07
CA ASN A 15 -3.80 11.02 8.19
C ASN A 15 -3.66 9.81 9.12
N THR A 16 -4.66 9.58 9.97
CA THR A 16 -4.75 8.37 10.79
C THR A 16 -5.80 7.45 10.17
N PRO A 17 -5.41 6.51 9.28
CA PRO A 17 -6.37 5.59 8.69
C PRO A 17 -7.06 4.73 9.75
N GLY A 18 -8.37 4.57 9.59
CA GLY A 18 -9.21 3.80 10.52
C GLY A 18 -9.01 2.29 10.40
N ASP A 19 -9.89 1.54 11.06
CA ASP A 19 -9.84 0.07 11.07
C ASP A 19 -10.22 -0.56 9.72
N GLU A 20 -10.89 0.20 8.86
CA GLU A 20 -11.30 -0.20 7.51
C GLU A 20 -10.19 -0.04 6.47
N ILE A 21 -8.94 0.23 6.88
CA ILE A 21 -7.80 0.46 5.96
C ILE A 21 -7.65 -0.62 4.89
N TYR A 22 -8.01 -1.88 5.21
CA TYR A 22 -7.98 -2.98 4.25
C TYR A 22 -8.85 -2.73 3.00
N GLN A 23 -9.97 -2.02 3.16
CA GLN A 23 -10.93 -1.74 2.09
C GLN A 23 -10.73 -0.35 1.47
N MET A 24 -9.80 0.44 2.01
CA MET A 24 -9.57 1.80 1.53
C MET A 24 -8.77 1.78 0.22
N ASP A 25 -9.16 2.68 -0.68
CA ASP A 25 -8.37 3.07 -1.84
C ASP A 25 -7.08 3.80 -1.38
N PHE A 26 -5.97 3.57 -2.08
CA PHE A 26 -4.68 4.18 -1.77
C PHE A 26 -4.76 5.72 -1.72
N PHE A 27 -5.36 6.32 -2.73
CA PHE A 27 -5.43 7.77 -2.90
C PHE A 27 -6.42 8.41 -1.93
N ALA A 28 -7.41 7.66 -1.43
CA ALA A 28 -8.29 8.12 -0.36
C ALA A 28 -7.55 8.37 0.97
N THR A 29 -6.35 7.83 1.15
CA THR A 29 -5.50 8.07 2.34
C THR A 29 -4.56 9.27 2.21
N GLY A 30 -4.60 9.97 1.08
CA GLY A 30 -3.72 11.10 0.77
C GLY A 30 -2.32 10.69 0.28
N LEU A 31 -2.10 9.40 0.02
CA LEU A 31 -0.90 8.96 -0.68
C LEU A 31 -0.98 9.41 -2.14
N ASP A 32 0.10 10.02 -2.63
CA ASP A 32 0.30 10.20 -4.07
C ASP A 32 1.05 8.99 -4.66
N SER A 33 1.25 9.00 -5.97
CA SER A 33 1.93 7.91 -6.68
C SER A 33 3.36 7.68 -6.19
N LEU A 34 4.08 8.72 -5.74
CA LEU A 34 5.45 8.58 -5.25
C LEU A 34 5.47 7.95 -3.85
N LEU A 35 4.58 8.38 -2.98
CA LEU A 35 4.41 7.81 -1.64
C LEU A 35 3.89 6.37 -1.71
N LEU A 36 3.03 6.04 -2.68
CA LEU A 36 2.59 4.67 -2.90
C LEU A 36 3.75 3.75 -3.28
N VAL A 37 4.64 4.20 -4.18
CA VAL A 37 5.87 3.45 -4.51
C VAL A 37 6.77 3.32 -3.28
N GLY A 38 6.93 4.38 -2.49
CA GLY A 38 7.71 4.33 -1.25
C GLY A 38 7.13 3.34 -0.24
N LEU A 39 5.80 3.28 -0.11
CA LEU A 39 5.13 2.29 0.74
C LEU A 39 5.38 0.87 0.25
N ILE A 40 5.30 0.62 -1.06
CA ILE A 40 5.58 -0.70 -1.62
C ILE A 40 7.00 -1.15 -1.26
N VAL A 41 8.00 -0.28 -1.45
CA VAL A 41 9.41 -0.59 -1.09
C VAL A 41 9.57 -0.87 0.41
N GLU A 42 8.87 -0.12 1.26
CA GLU A 42 8.86 -0.36 2.72
C GLU A 42 8.29 -1.75 3.04
N LEU A 43 7.19 -2.14 2.39
CA LEU A 43 6.57 -3.45 2.55
C LEU A 43 7.44 -4.59 2.02
N GLU A 44 8.13 -4.40 0.89
CA GLU A 44 9.08 -5.38 0.35
C GLU A 44 10.24 -5.63 1.31
N THR A 45 10.80 -4.54 1.84
CA THR A 45 11.91 -4.58 2.82
C THR A 45 11.48 -5.32 4.09
N HIS A 46 10.29 -5.03 4.61
CA HIS A 46 9.79 -5.66 5.82
C HIS A 46 9.34 -7.11 5.65
N ASN A 47 8.88 -7.52 4.47
CA ASN A 47 8.46 -8.91 4.20
C ASN A 47 9.55 -9.77 3.55
N ASN A 48 10.74 -9.21 3.27
CA ASN A 48 11.82 -9.88 2.53
C ASN A 48 11.32 -10.57 1.26
N THR A 49 10.38 -9.90 0.57
CA THR A 49 9.66 -10.41 -0.61
C THR A 49 9.54 -9.24 -1.58
N GLN A 50 9.88 -9.47 -2.83
CA GLN A 50 9.78 -8.45 -3.89
C GLN A 50 8.58 -8.78 -4.78
N LEU A 51 7.73 -7.80 -5.04
CA LEU A 51 6.63 -7.98 -5.99
C LEU A 51 7.19 -7.99 -7.42
N SER A 52 6.57 -8.79 -8.30
CA SER A 52 6.95 -8.78 -9.71
C SER A 52 6.52 -7.46 -10.37
N GLU A 53 7.24 -7.05 -11.41
CA GLU A 53 6.88 -5.86 -12.20
C GLU A 53 5.45 -5.96 -12.77
N GLU A 54 5.00 -7.16 -13.12
CA GLU A 54 3.64 -7.44 -13.58
C GLU A 54 2.60 -7.15 -12.49
N THR A 55 2.80 -7.68 -11.28
CA THR A 55 1.90 -7.44 -10.15
C THR A 55 1.87 -5.96 -9.74
N LEU A 56 3.01 -5.27 -9.81
CA LEU A 56 3.07 -3.83 -9.56
C LEU A 56 2.29 -3.04 -10.62
N ALA A 57 2.45 -3.38 -11.89
CA ALA A 57 1.71 -2.73 -12.97
C ALA A 57 0.19 -2.94 -12.84
N GLU A 58 -0.25 -4.13 -12.44
CA GLU A 58 -1.66 -4.41 -12.15
C GLU A 58 -2.19 -3.54 -11.00
N LEU A 59 -1.48 -3.52 -9.86
CA LEU A 59 -1.88 -2.72 -8.69
C LEU A 59 -1.96 -1.21 -8.99
N LEU A 60 -1.07 -0.71 -9.85
CA LEU A 60 -1.00 0.72 -10.22
C LEU A 60 -1.92 1.11 -11.38
N SER A 61 -2.45 0.14 -12.13
CA SER A 61 -3.37 0.38 -13.26
C SER A 61 -4.84 0.22 -12.90
N GLY A 62 -5.16 -0.43 -11.77
CA GLY A 62 -6.52 -0.52 -11.23
C GLY A 62 -7.01 0.84 -10.72
N SER A 63 -8.21 1.24 -11.14
CA SER A 63 -8.88 2.46 -10.68
C SER A 63 -9.45 2.35 -9.26
N ASP A 64 -9.44 1.16 -8.67
CA ASP A 64 -10.11 0.85 -7.41
C ASP A 64 -9.21 -0.02 -6.50
N THR A 65 -7.89 0.08 -6.67
CA THR A 65 -6.96 -0.81 -5.97
C THR A 65 -6.94 -0.49 -4.47
N THR A 66 -7.20 -1.50 -3.65
CA THR A 66 -7.26 -1.35 -2.18
C THR A 66 -5.98 -1.80 -1.49
N PHE A 67 -5.76 -1.35 -0.24
CA PHE A 67 -4.69 -1.92 0.59
C PHE A 67 -4.84 -3.42 0.83
N GLY A 68 -6.05 -3.96 0.79
CA GLY A 68 -6.28 -5.39 0.86
C GLY A 68 -5.66 -6.14 -0.30
N GLU A 69 -5.82 -5.64 -1.53
CA GLU A 69 -5.21 -6.24 -2.73
C GLU A 69 -3.69 -6.13 -2.71
N LEU A 70 -3.14 -5.01 -2.26
CA LEU A 70 -1.70 -4.86 -2.04
C LEU A 70 -1.19 -5.89 -1.02
N ILE A 71 -1.86 -6.02 0.12
CA ILE A 71 -1.48 -6.97 1.17
C ILE A 71 -1.55 -8.41 0.66
N ASP A 72 -2.59 -8.75 -0.11
CA ASP A 72 -2.77 -10.08 -0.65
C ASP A 72 -1.75 -10.41 -1.75
N ALA A 73 -1.28 -9.41 -2.50
CA ALA A 73 -0.19 -9.59 -3.46
C ALA A 73 1.11 -10.08 -2.77
N PHE A 74 1.40 -9.61 -1.55
CA PHE A 74 2.56 -10.06 -0.77
C PHE A 74 2.42 -11.44 -0.12
N LYS A 75 1.23 -12.04 -0.13
CA LYS A 75 0.98 -13.38 0.45
C LYS A 75 1.00 -14.50 -0.58
N ARG A 76 1.01 -14.16 -1.88
CA ARG A 76 1.03 -15.12 -2.99
C ARG A 76 2.44 -15.63 -3.24
#